data_AF-A0A4Z1IZZ7-F1
#
_entry.id   AF-A0A4Z1IZZ7-F1
#
_cell.length_a   1.000
_cell.length_b   1.000
_cell.length_c   1.000
_cell.angle_alpha   90.00
_cell.angle_beta   90.00
_cell.angle_gamma   90.00
#
_symmetry.space_group_name_H-M   'P 1'
#
loop_
_entity.id
_entity.type
_entity.pdbx_description
1 polymer ?
#
loop_
_entity_poly.entity_id
_entity_poly.type
_entity_poly.pdbx_seq_one_letter_code
_entity_poly.pdbx_strand_id
1 'polypeptide(L)'
;MTGSCAALDTPHTKWSFCPNIGAAYLFTILFILTTVVHLAQAILHRKAYCWVVVASGLAQTLAYIFRVTSIKSPASFGNYAAWFILILIAPLFTNAFTYMVMGRMIWNYVTDATIWKVTAWRFGLYFVILDIVALLIQVYGAAAASSETATSSQILNGLHVYMVGVGIQQFFIFVFLFFAFKFHQTLRDQSRRNFYTPRQAWSLLYVLYAVILLITIRIIFRLVEYSQGLKSSIPNHEAFQYSLDSVPMLFALVILNIFHPGRIMSDADSNIPGRKARKGVAFRTKMQKLGNSDTDDVQMV
;
A
#
# COMPACT_ATOMS: atom_id res chain seq x y z
N MET A 1 30.32 32.43 4.05
CA MET A 1 30.11 31.94 2.67
C MET A 1 28.62 32.00 2.42
N THR A 2 28.18 32.95 1.61
CA THR A 2 26.78 33.20 1.23
C THR A 2 26.21 31.93 0.58
N GLY A 3 25.39 31.19 1.34
CA GLY A 3 24.84 29.89 0.95
C GLY A 3 23.79 30.02 -0.14
N SER A 4 24.23 30.27 -1.37
CA SER A 4 23.36 30.21 -2.53
C SER A 4 23.04 28.73 -2.81
N CYS A 5 21.75 28.44 -2.94
CA CYS A 5 21.31 27.09 -3.20
C CYS A 5 21.41 26.82 -4.69
N ALA A 6 22.36 25.98 -5.12
CA ALA A 6 22.56 25.66 -6.53
C ALA A 6 21.25 25.20 -7.24
N ALA A 7 20.32 24.59 -6.49
CA ALA A 7 19.02 24.19 -7.00
C ALA A 7 18.09 25.37 -7.35
N LEU A 8 18.18 26.49 -6.63
CA LEU A 8 17.39 27.71 -6.89
C LEU A 8 18.07 28.64 -7.90
N ASP A 9 19.40 28.62 -7.95
CA ASP A 9 20.19 29.47 -8.86
C ASP A 9 20.20 28.93 -10.30
N THR A 10 19.72 27.71 -10.53
CA THR A 10 19.68 27.08 -11.86
C THR A 10 18.49 27.61 -12.67
N PRO A 11 18.69 28.14 -13.89
CA PRO A 11 17.61 28.53 -14.78
C PRO A 11 16.63 27.37 -15.04
N HIS A 12 15.33 27.68 -15.07
CA HIS A 12 14.25 26.70 -15.28
C HIS A 12 14.20 25.55 -14.25
N THR A 13 14.70 25.80 -13.03
CA THR A 13 14.56 24.86 -11.92
C THR A 13 13.11 24.49 -11.64
N LYS A 14 12.88 23.23 -11.29
CA LYS A 14 11.56 22.73 -10.86
C LYS A 14 11.34 22.83 -9.35
N TRP A 15 12.33 23.31 -8.59
CA TRP A 15 12.24 23.47 -7.14
C TRP A 15 11.78 24.87 -6.75
N SER A 16 10.80 24.97 -5.84
CA SER A 16 10.36 26.24 -5.24
C SER A 16 11.12 26.62 -3.96
N PHE A 17 11.89 25.68 -3.41
CA PHE A 17 12.66 25.84 -2.18
C PHE A 17 14.03 25.15 -2.32
N CYS A 18 14.95 25.41 -1.39
CA CYS A 18 16.26 24.76 -1.38
C CYS A 18 16.16 23.35 -0.79
N PRO A 19 16.35 22.26 -1.57
CA PRO A 19 16.18 20.91 -1.08
C PRO A 19 17.40 20.39 -0.31
N ASN A 20 17.16 19.62 0.74
CA ASN A 20 18.18 18.99 1.57
C ASN A 20 18.64 17.66 0.96
N ILE A 21 19.78 17.71 0.28
CA ILE A 21 20.39 16.54 -0.35
C ILE A 21 20.85 15.49 0.68
N GLY A 22 21.26 15.91 1.88
CA GLY A 22 21.70 15.00 2.95
C GLY A 22 20.56 14.11 3.44
N ALA A 23 19.37 14.69 3.64
CA ALA A 23 18.17 13.94 3.96
C ALA A 23 17.79 12.98 2.82
N ALA A 24 17.89 13.41 1.56
CA ALA A 24 17.61 12.55 0.41
C ALA A 24 18.54 11.32 0.38
N TYR A 25 19.84 11.50 0.67
CA TYR A 25 20.79 10.39 0.79
C TYR A 25 20.45 9.44 1.93
N LEU A 26 20.13 9.97 3.11
CA LEU A 26 19.77 9.16 4.28
C LEU A 26 18.59 8.25 3.97
N PHE A 27 17.49 8.80 3.46
CA PHE A 27 16.31 7.99 3.11
C PHE A 27 16.58 7.01 1.97
N THR A 28 17.40 7.38 0.99
CA THR A 28 17.84 6.45 -0.06
C THR A 28 18.51 5.21 0.54
N ILE A 29 19.48 5.40 1.44
CA ILE A 29 20.21 4.31 2.09
C ILE A 29 19.25 3.46 2.94
N LEU A 30 18.39 4.08 3.74
CA LEU A 30 17.44 3.36 4.59
C LEU A 30 16.45 2.52 3.77
N PHE A 31 15.96 3.02 2.64
CA PHE A 31 15.10 2.25 1.74
C PHE A 31 15.85 1.13 1.03
N ILE A 32 17.11 1.33 0.62
CA ILE A 32 17.95 0.26 0.07
C ILE A 32 18.10 -0.87 1.09
N LEU A 33 18.51 -0.57 2.32
CA LEU A 33 18.71 -1.55 3.38
C LEU A 33 17.42 -2.35 3.64
N THR A 34 16.32 -1.63 3.79
CA THR A 34 14.99 -2.22 4.02
C THR A 34 14.56 -3.12 2.86
N THR A 35 14.82 -2.71 1.61
CA THR A 35 14.49 -3.47 0.40
C THR A 35 15.32 -4.73 0.26
N VAL A 36 16.62 -4.66 0.57
CA VAL A 36 17.53 -5.83 0.54
C VAL A 36 17.07 -6.88 1.55
N VAL A 37 16.64 -6.48 2.75
CA VAL A 37 16.09 -7.41 3.74
C VAL A 37 14.80 -8.07 3.24
N HIS A 38 13.85 -7.30 2.68
CA HIS A 38 12.63 -7.86 2.07
C HIS A 38 12.94 -8.82 0.93
N LEU A 39 13.95 -8.50 0.09
CA LEU A 39 14.37 -9.36 -1.01
C LEU A 39 14.94 -10.68 -0.49
N ALA A 40 15.82 -10.63 0.52
CA ALA A 40 16.34 -11.83 1.18
C ALA A 40 15.20 -12.67 1.77
N GLN A 41 14.25 -12.04 2.47
CA GLN A 41 13.09 -12.71 3.04
C GLN A 41 12.18 -13.35 1.96
N ALA A 42 11.96 -12.66 0.83
CA ALA A 42 11.17 -13.20 -0.28
C ALA A 42 11.82 -14.44 -0.89
N ILE A 43 13.15 -14.43 -1.06
CA ILE A 43 13.92 -15.57 -1.58
C ILE A 43 13.92 -16.75 -0.60
N LEU A 44 14.10 -16.48 0.70
CA LEU A 44 14.14 -17.50 1.75
C LEU A 44 12.77 -18.16 1.98
N HIS A 45 11.70 -17.37 2.07
CA HIS A 45 10.36 -17.89 2.36
C HIS A 45 9.63 -18.42 1.12
N ARG A 46 10.09 -18.08 -0.09
CA ARG A 46 9.54 -18.55 -1.38
C ARG A 46 8.02 -18.38 -1.53
N LYS A 47 7.45 -17.35 -0.88
CA LYS A 47 6.02 -17.04 -0.99
C LYS A 47 5.81 -15.95 -2.04
N ALA A 48 4.97 -16.22 -3.05
CA ALA A 48 4.79 -15.33 -4.20
C ALA A 48 4.32 -13.90 -3.83
N TYR A 49 3.56 -13.75 -2.74
CA TYR A 49 3.06 -12.44 -2.32
C TYR A 49 4.14 -11.54 -1.69
N CYS A 50 5.27 -12.09 -1.24
CA CYS A 50 6.41 -11.33 -0.73
C CYS A 50 7.08 -10.48 -1.81
N TRP A 51 6.95 -10.85 -3.09
CA TRP A 51 7.44 -10.01 -4.20
C TRP A 51 6.76 -8.64 -4.26
N VAL A 52 5.55 -8.51 -3.73
CA VAL A 52 4.83 -7.23 -3.72
C VAL A 52 5.43 -6.26 -2.70
N VAL A 53 5.87 -6.73 -1.53
CA VAL A 53 6.56 -5.86 -0.57
C VAL A 53 7.96 -5.49 -1.07
N VAL A 54 8.65 -6.41 -1.78
CA VAL A 54 9.91 -6.10 -2.48
C VAL A 54 9.70 -5.01 -3.54
N ALA A 55 8.65 -5.12 -4.36
CA ALA A 55 8.30 -4.10 -5.34
C ALA A 55 8.03 -2.73 -4.67
N SER A 56 7.40 -2.73 -3.49
CA SER A 56 7.22 -1.49 -2.72
C SER A 56 8.55 -0.88 -2.28
N GLY A 57 9.45 -1.68 -1.71
CA GLY A 57 10.77 -1.22 -1.31
C GLY A 57 11.59 -0.68 -2.49
N LEU A 58 11.55 -1.37 -3.62
CA LEU A 58 12.20 -0.94 -4.86
C LEU A 58 11.63 0.38 -5.36
N ALA A 59 10.31 0.54 -5.40
CA ALA A 59 9.67 1.78 -5.82
C ALA A 59 10.05 2.96 -4.91
N GLN A 60 10.12 2.76 -3.59
CA GLN A 60 10.55 3.78 -2.63
C GLN A 60 12.03 4.13 -2.80
N THR A 61 12.88 3.12 -3.02
CA THR A 61 14.30 3.30 -3.28
C THR A 61 14.51 4.12 -4.56
N LEU A 62 13.84 3.75 -5.65
CA LEU A 62 13.92 4.47 -6.92
C LEU A 62 13.40 5.90 -6.79
N ALA A 63 12.28 6.12 -6.09
CA ALA A 63 11.77 7.46 -5.83
C ALA A 63 12.85 8.35 -5.21
N TYR A 64 13.57 7.82 -4.22
CA TYR A 64 14.62 8.55 -3.51
C TYR A 64 15.90 8.74 -4.31
N ILE A 65 16.27 7.79 -5.17
CA ILE A 65 17.34 7.96 -6.16
C ILE A 65 16.99 9.11 -7.11
N PHE A 66 15.77 9.12 -7.65
CA PHE A 66 15.30 10.21 -8.53
C PHE A 66 15.17 11.54 -7.80
N ARG A 67 14.90 11.53 -6.49
CA ARG A 67 14.96 12.75 -5.67
C ARG A 67 16.38 13.30 -5.60
N VAL A 68 17.38 12.44 -5.38
CA VAL A 68 18.79 12.87 -5.35
C VAL A 68 19.21 13.41 -6.73
N THR A 69 18.83 12.73 -7.82
CA THR A 69 19.19 13.20 -9.17
C THR A 69 18.41 14.47 -9.56
N SER A 70 17.17 14.66 -9.13
CA SER A 70 16.43 15.90 -9.37
C SER A 70 16.96 17.08 -8.56
N ILE A 71 17.58 16.85 -7.40
CA ILE A 71 18.32 17.89 -6.65
C ILE A 71 19.62 18.27 -7.37
N LYS A 72 20.36 17.28 -7.92
CA LYS A 72 21.61 17.52 -8.65
C LYS A 72 21.42 18.07 -10.05
N SER A 73 20.27 17.80 -10.66
CA SER A 73 19.86 18.30 -11.98
C SER A 73 18.50 18.99 -11.90
N PRO A 74 18.44 20.21 -11.31
CA PRO A 74 17.20 20.92 -10.97
C PRO A 74 16.28 21.24 -12.15
N ALA A 75 16.86 21.45 -13.34
CA ALA A 75 16.13 21.75 -14.57
C ALA A 75 15.55 20.51 -15.27
N SER A 76 15.89 19.29 -14.82
CA SER A 76 15.42 18.05 -15.46
C SER A 76 13.98 17.74 -15.05
N PHE A 77 13.03 18.01 -15.95
CA PHE A 77 11.64 17.59 -15.78
C PHE A 77 11.52 16.08 -15.58
N GLY A 78 12.27 15.28 -16.35
CA GLY A 78 12.23 13.82 -16.27
C GLY A 78 12.57 13.28 -14.88
N ASN A 79 13.64 13.79 -14.24
CA ASN A 79 14.02 13.35 -12.89
C ASN A 79 12.98 13.77 -11.84
N TYR A 80 12.47 15.00 -11.93
CA TYR A 80 11.44 15.50 -11.03
C TYR A 80 10.12 14.71 -11.18
N ALA A 81 9.66 14.50 -12.41
CA ALA A 81 8.45 13.74 -12.71
C ALA A 81 8.59 12.27 -12.29
N ALA A 82 9.75 11.63 -12.52
CA ALA A 82 10.00 10.27 -12.08
C ALA A 82 9.93 10.15 -10.55
N TRP A 83 10.59 11.04 -9.81
CA TRP A 83 10.47 11.11 -8.35
C TRP A 83 9.01 11.27 -7.90
N PHE A 84 8.30 12.22 -8.49
CA PHE A 84 6.91 12.53 -8.13
C PHE A 84 5.97 11.36 -8.41
N ILE A 85 6.09 10.69 -9.55
CA ILE A 85 5.27 9.52 -9.88
C ILE A 85 5.61 8.34 -8.97
N LEU A 86 6.90 8.04 -8.78
CA LEU A 86 7.32 6.90 -7.97
C LEU A 86 6.92 7.05 -6.51
N ILE A 87 6.95 8.25 -5.93
CA ILE A 87 6.51 8.48 -4.56
C ILE A 87 4.99 8.28 -4.41
N LEU A 88 4.20 8.46 -5.48
CA LEU A 88 2.76 8.15 -5.48
C LEU A 88 2.49 6.66 -5.61
N ILE A 89 3.24 5.96 -6.47
CA ILE A 89 3.03 4.53 -6.75
C ILE A 89 3.52 3.65 -5.60
N ALA A 90 4.67 3.99 -5.01
CA ALA A 90 5.33 3.22 -3.96
C ALA A 90 4.42 2.69 -2.81
N PRO A 91 3.61 3.53 -2.15
CA PRO A 91 2.74 3.09 -1.05
C PRO A 91 1.65 2.11 -1.49
N LEU A 92 1.23 2.09 -2.76
CA LEU A 92 0.19 1.17 -3.23
C LEU A 92 0.64 -0.28 -3.15
N PHE A 93 1.92 -0.54 -3.39
CA PHE A 93 2.47 -1.88 -3.21
C PHE A 93 2.47 -2.28 -1.72
N THR A 94 2.71 -1.34 -0.79
CA THR A 94 2.57 -1.60 0.65
C THR A 94 1.11 -1.88 1.03
N ASN A 95 0.15 -1.11 0.49
CA ASN A 95 -1.29 -1.34 0.69
C ASN A 95 -1.71 -2.71 0.16
N ALA A 96 -1.35 -3.01 -1.09
CA ALA A 96 -1.64 -4.28 -1.74
C ALA A 96 -1.09 -5.47 -0.93
N PHE A 97 0.14 -5.35 -0.44
CA PHE A 97 0.73 -6.36 0.44
C PHE A 97 -0.10 -6.55 1.72
N THR A 98 -0.46 -5.46 2.39
CA THR A 98 -1.30 -5.47 3.60
C THR A 98 -2.65 -6.16 3.34
N TYR A 99 -3.28 -5.88 2.20
CA TYR A 99 -4.56 -6.50 1.81
C TYR A 99 -4.42 -8.01 1.55
N MET A 100 -3.34 -8.43 0.89
CA MET A 100 -3.05 -9.85 0.66
C MET A 100 -2.75 -10.59 1.96
N VAL A 101 -2.01 -9.98 2.89
CA VAL A 101 -1.71 -10.57 4.20
C VAL A 101 -3.01 -10.74 4.98
N MET A 102 -3.88 -9.73 5.04
CA MET A 102 -5.17 -9.86 5.71
C MET A 102 -6.03 -10.96 5.08
N GLY A 103 -6.13 -11.02 3.75
CA GLY A 103 -6.84 -12.11 3.07
C GLY A 103 -6.34 -13.51 3.46
N ARG A 104 -5.02 -13.67 3.64
CA ARG A 104 -4.42 -14.93 4.10
C ARG A 104 -4.67 -15.21 5.57
N MET A 105 -4.69 -14.18 6.41
CA MET A 105 -5.06 -14.34 7.82
C MET A 105 -6.52 -14.78 7.96
N ILE A 106 -7.42 -14.22 7.15
CA ILE A 106 -8.82 -14.67 7.12
C ILE A 106 -8.91 -16.14 6.70
N TRP A 107 -8.13 -16.55 5.70
CA TRP A 107 -8.08 -17.95 5.26
C TRP A 107 -7.55 -18.90 6.34
N ASN A 108 -6.48 -18.52 7.04
CA ASN A 108 -5.78 -19.41 7.98
C ASN A 108 -6.40 -19.43 9.38
N TYR A 109 -7.08 -18.37 9.80
CA TYR A 109 -7.52 -18.19 11.18
C TYR A 109 -9.03 -18.05 11.35
N VAL A 110 -9.83 -18.02 10.27
CA VAL A 110 -11.30 -18.06 10.36
C VAL A 110 -11.81 -19.40 9.87
N THR A 111 -12.62 -20.08 10.70
CA THR A 111 -13.17 -21.43 10.44
C THR A 111 -13.92 -21.53 9.12
N ASP A 112 -14.66 -20.48 8.73
CA ASP A 112 -15.45 -20.46 7.49
C ASP A 112 -14.74 -19.75 6.32
N ALA A 113 -13.47 -19.32 6.49
CA ALA A 113 -12.68 -18.55 5.53
C ALA A 113 -13.42 -17.35 4.88
N THR A 114 -14.46 -16.86 5.55
CA THR A 114 -15.35 -15.80 5.10
C THR A 114 -15.55 -14.81 6.23
N ILE A 115 -15.58 -13.54 5.87
CA ILE A 115 -15.99 -12.47 6.78
C ILE A 115 -17.09 -11.72 6.08
N TRP A 116 -18.27 -11.71 6.70
CA TRP A 116 -19.46 -11.03 6.18
C TRP A 116 -19.76 -11.37 4.71
N LYS A 117 -19.77 -12.67 4.38
CA LYS A 117 -20.02 -13.23 3.03
C LYS A 117 -18.96 -12.91 1.97
N VAL A 118 -17.90 -12.17 2.29
CA VAL A 118 -16.76 -11.96 1.40
C VAL A 118 -15.71 -13.01 1.68
N THR A 119 -15.33 -13.76 0.64
CA THR A 119 -14.33 -14.82 0.77
C THR A 119 -12.92 -14.26 0.75
N ALA A 120 -12.07 -14.82 1.61
CA ALA A 120 -10.67 -14.45 1.85
C ALA A 120 -9.85 -14.10 0.59
N TRP A 121 -10.07 -14.83 -0.50
CA TRP A 121 -9.27 -14.66 -1.73
C TRP A 121 -9.74 -13.54 -2.66
N ARG A 122 -11.01 -13.09 -2.57
CA ARG A 122 -11.53 -11.97 -3.37
C ARG A 122 -11.24 -10.64 -2.69
N PHE A 123 -11.16 -10.68 -1.37
CA PHE A 123 -10.94 -9.54 -0.51
C PHE A 123 -9.71 -8.72 -0.95
N GLY A 124 -8.52 -9.32 -0.96
CA GLY A 124 -7.31 -8.62 -1.40
C GLY A 124 -7.35 -8.13 -2.85
N LEU A 125 -8.01 -8.87 -3.76
CA LEU A 125 -8.10 -8.48 -5.17
C LEU A 125 -8.95 -7.22 -5.36
N TYR A 126 -10.10 -7.12 -4.68
CA TYR A 126 -11.00 -5.96 -4.83
C TYR A 126 -10.33 -4.67 -4.37
N PHE A 127 -9.71 -4.66 -3.19
CA PHE A 127 -9.04 -3.47 -2.69
C PHE A 127 -7.83 -3.06 -3.55
N VAL A 128 -7.09 -4.02 -4.12
CA VAL A 128 -6.00 -3.70 -5.06
C VAL A 128 -6.53 -3.05 -6.33
N ILE A 129 -7.63 -3.53 -6.91
CA ILE A 129 -8.22 -2.93 -8.11
C ILE A 129 -8.71 -1.51 -7.81
N LEU A 130 -9.37 -1.31 -6.67
CA LEU A 130 -9.85 -0.01 -6.23
C LEU A 130 -8.70 1.00 -6.03
N ASP A 131 -7.60 0.57 -5.42
CA ASP A 131 -6.38 1.38 -5.26
C ASP A 131 -5.72 1.70 -6.61
N ILE A 132 -5.72 0.77 -7.58
CA ILE A 132 -5.20 1.03 -8.94
C ILE A 132 -6.04 2.10 -9.64
N VAL A 133 -7.37 2.03 -9.54
CA VAL A 133 -8.26 3.05 -10.12
C VAL A 133 -7.99 4.42 -9.48
N ALA A 134 -7.87 4.47 -8.15
CA ALA A 134 -7.52 5.68 -7.43
C ALA A 134 -6.15 6.25 -7.88
N LEU A 135 -5.15 5.40 -8.08
CA LEU A 135 -3.85 5.80 -8.60
C LEU A 135 -3.94 6.39 -10.00
N LEU A 136 -4.71 5.79 -10.91
CA LEU A 136 -4.83 6.31 -12.27
C LEU A 136 -5.40 7.73 -12.27
N ILE A 137 -6.38 8.01 -11.39
CA ILE A 137 -6.91 9.35 -11.17
C ILE A 137 -5.82 10.29 -10.61
N GLN A 138 -5.02 9.82 -9.64
CA GLN A 138 -3.90 10.59 -9.08
C GLN A 138 -2.85 10.94 -10.12
N VAL A 139 -2.37 9.96 -10.90
CA VAL A 139 -1.35 10.16 -11.94
C VAL A 139 -1.85 11.10 -13.01
N TYR A 140 -3.13 10.98 -13.41
CA TYR A 140 -3.73 11.90 -14.38
C TYR A 140 -3.79 13.33 -13.82
N GLY A 141 -4.29 13.52 -12.60
CA GLY A 141 -4.34 14.84 -11.96
C GLY A 141 -2.96 15.47 -11.76
N ALA A 142 -2.00 14.66 -11.32
CA ALA A 142 -0.59 15.00 -11.19
C ALA A 142 0.03 15.47 -12.52
N ALA A 143 -0.15 14.69 -13.59
CA ALA A 143 0.37 15.02 -14.91
C ALA A 143 -0.24 16.33 -15.42
N ALA A 144 -1.56 16.51 -15.28
CA ALA A 144 -2.26 17.73 -15.66
C ALA A 144 -1.75 18.97 -14.87
N ALA A 145 -1.43 18.79 -13.59
CA ALA A 145 -0.89 19.87 -12.75
C ALA A 145 0.59 20.21 -13.03
N SER A 146 1.32 19.33 -13.70
CA SER A 146 2.78 19.48 -13.96
C SER A 146 3.14 19.97 -15.37
N SER A 147 2.14 20.24 -16.23
CA SER A 147 2.36 20.68 -17.61
C SER A 147 2.99 22.08 -17.67
N GLU A 148 4.02 22.24 -18.49
CA GLU A 148 4.78 23.50 -18.62
C GLU A 148 3.97 24.65 -19.24
N THR A 149 2.91 24.33 -19.99
CA THR A 149 2.02 25.31 -20.62
C THR A 149 0.71 25.49 -19.86
N ALA A 150 0.56 24.89 -18.67
CA ALA A 150 -0.67 24.94 -17.91
C ALA A 150 -0.91 26.32 -17.29
N THR A 151 -2.11 26.87 -17.45
CA THR A 151 -2.56 28.06 -16.72
C THR A 151 -2.77 27.73 -15.23
N SER A 152 -2.78 28.75 -14.37
CA SER A 152 -3.04 28.55 -12.93
C SER A 152 -4.34 27.80 -12.65
N SER A 153 -5.38 28.00 -13.47
CA SER A 153 -6.66 27.27 -13.33
C SER A 153 -6.54 25.81 -13.75
N GLN A 154 -5.76 25.49 -14.78
CA GLN A 154 -5.48 24.11 -15.18
C GLN A 154 -4.67 23.36 -14.12
N ILE A 155 -3.69 24.02 -13.51
CA ILE A 155 -2.90 23.45 -12.40
C ILE A 155 -3.81 23.13 -11.21
N LEU A 156 -4.67 24.07 -10.80
CA LEU A 156 -5.63 23.86 -9.72
C LEU A 156 -6.58 22.70 -10.01
N ASN A 157 -7.13 22.63 -11.23
CA ASN A 157 -8.00 21.53 -11.63
C ASN A 157 -7.26 20.18 -11.58
N GLY A 158 -6.01 20.12 -12.04
CA GLY A 158 -5.16 18.93 -11.92
C GLY A 158 -4.95 18.50 -10.47
N LEU A 159 -4.63 19.44 -9.58
CA LEU A 159 -4.49 19.20 -8.14
C LEU A 159 -5.79 18.70 -7.51
N HIS A 160 -6.95 19.26 -7.87
CA HIS A 160 -8.25 18.77 -7.40
C HIS A 160 -8.53 17.34 -7.86
N VAL A 161 -8.26 17.01 -9.12
CA VAL A 161 -8.40 15.63 -9.61
C VAL A 161 -7.45 14.68 -8.88
N TYR A 162 -6.21 15.09 -8.65
CA TYR A 162 -5.26 14.34 -7.84
C TYR A 162 -5.80 14.09 -6.43
N MET A 163 -6.29 15.13 -5.75
CA MET A 163 -6.87 15.04 -4.41
C MET A 163 -8.10 14.12 -4.36
N VAL A 164 -8.95 14.12 -5.40
CA VAL A 164 -10.08 13.18 -5.50
C VAL A 164 -9.57 11.75 -5.50
N GLY A 165 -8.52 11.45 -6.27
CA GLY A 165 -7.90 10.12 -6.27
C GLY A 165 -7.32 9.73 -4.91
N VAL A 166 -6.66 10.65 -4.20
CA VAL A 166 -6.16 10.41 -2.83
C VAL A 166 -7.32 10.18 -1.84
N GLY A 167 -8.41 10.95 -1.95
CA GLY A 167 -9.58 10.82 -1.09
C GLY A 167 -10.34 9.50 -1.29
N ILE A 168 -10.48 9.07 -2.54
CA ILE A 168 -11.05 7.75 -2.89
C ILE A 168 -10.19 6.62 -2.28
N GLN A 169 -8.87 6.72 -2.39
CA GLN A 169 -7.96 5.75 -1.77
C GLN A 169 -8.13 5.71 -0.24
N GLN A 170 -8.22 6.87 0.41
CA GLN A 170 -8.45 6.95 1.87
C GLN A 170 -9.77 6.31 2.28
N PHE A 171 -10.84 6.55 1.51
CA PHE A 171 -12.14 5.94 1.76
C PHE A 171 -12.05 4.42 1.73
N PHE A 172 -11.37 3.83 0.74
CA PHE A 172 -11.20 2.38 0.68
C PHE A 172 -10.34 1.81 1.81
N ILE A 173 -9.33 2.55 2.28
CA ILE A 173 -8.57 2.19 3.48
C ILE A 173 -9.48 2.14 4.71
N PHE A 174 -10.41 3.08 4.89
CA PHE A 174 -11.36 3.03 6.00
C PHE A 174 -12.33 1.85 5.90
N VAL A 175 -12.82 1.54 4.69
CA VAL A 175 -13.62 0.33 4.46
C VAL A 175 -12.81 -0.92 4.81
N PHE A 176 -11.53 -0.98 4.43
CA PHE A 176 -10.64 -2.07 4.79
C PHE A 176 -10.43 -2.18 6.32
N LEU A 177 -10.25 -1.04 7.01
CA LEU A 177 -10.12 -0.99 8.47
C LEU A 177 -11.37 -1.53 9.17
N PHE A 178 -12.56 -1.22 8.65
CA PHE A 178 -13.81 -1.80 9.15
C PHE A 178 -13.79 -3.34 9.04
N PHE A 179 -13.32 -3.90 7.92
CA PHE A 179 -13.18 -5.36 7.79
C PHE A 179 -12.11 -5.93 8.71
N ALA A 180 -11.00 -5.21 8.96
CA ALA A 180 -9.98 -5.62 9.92
C ALA A 180 -10.57 -5.70 11.33
N PHE A 181 -11.39 -4.72 11.69
CA PHE A 181 -12.13 -4.72 12.96
C PHE A 181 -13.14 -5.87 13.05
N LYS A 182 -13.84 -6.19 11.96
CA LYS A 182 -14.70 -7.39 11.93
C LYS A 182 -13.91 -8.69 12.11
N PHE A 183 -12.76 -8.81 11.46
CA PHE A 183 -11.85 -9.94 11.68
C PHE A 183 -11.38 -10.03 13.14
N HIS A 184 -11.02 -8.91 13.76
CA HIS A 184 -10.72 -8.85 15.19
C HIS A 184 -11.87 -9.40 16.04
N GLN A 185 -13.11 -8.94 15.79
CA GLN A 185 -14.30 -9.42 16.51
C GLN A 185 -14.47 -10.93 16.36
N THR A 186 -14.34 -11.45 15.13
CA THR A 186 -14.43 -12.89 14.86
C THR A 186 -13.37 -13.70 15.61
N LEU A 187 -12.11 -13.26 15.62
CA LEU A 187 -11.05 -13.92 16.38
C LEU A 187 -11.34 -13.91 17.89
N ARG A 188 -11.84 -12.79 18.41
CA ARG A 188 -12.21 -12.67 19.83
C ARG A 188 -13.34 -13.61 20.21
N ASP A 189 -14.36 -13.73 19.36
CA ASP A 189 -15.51 -14.60 19.60
C ASP A 189 -15.14 -16.09 19.51
N GLN A 190 -14.27 -16.47 18.57
CA GLN A 190 -13.71 -17.82 18.50
C GLN A 190 -12.90 -18.16 19.75
N SER A 191 -12.04 -17.24 20.20
CA SER A 191 -11.27 -17.42 21.44
C SER A 191 -12.16 -17.56 22.67
N ARG A 192 -13.31 -16.85 22.72
CA ARG A 192 -14.30 -16.98 23.80
C ARG A 192 -15.04 -18.31 23.78
N ARG A 193 -15.22 -18.90 22.60
CA ARG A 193 -15.87 -20.20 22.41
C ARG A 193 -14.90 -21.38 22.52
N ASN A 194 -13.72 -21.18 23.12
CA ASN A 194 -12.65 -22.17 23.27
C ASN A 194 -12.12 -22.79 21.96
N PHE A 195 -12.26 -22.08 20.82
CA PHE A 195 -11.50 -22.44 19.63
C PHE A 195 -10.05 -21.97 19.79
N TYR A 196 -9.09 -22.83 19.41
CA TYR A 196 -7.67 -22.49 19.46
C TYR A 196 -7.36 -21.32 18.51
N THR A 197 -7.01 -20.16 19.06
CA THR A 197 -6.51 -19.02 18.28
C THR A 197 -5.01 -18.83 18.57
N PRO A 198 -4.13 -19.03 17.57
CA PRO A 198 -2.69 -18.93 17.80
C PRO A 198 -2.27 -17.48 18.08
N ARG A 199 -1.32 -17.28 19.00
CA ARG A 199 -0.75 -15.96 19.35
C ARG A 199 -0.22 -15.21 18.13
N GLN A 200 0.25 -15.95 17.14
CA GLN A 200 0.69 -15.49 15.82
C GLN A 200 -0.38 -14.65 15.11
N ALA A 201 -1.65 -15.05 15.15
CA ALA A 201 -2.75 -14.34 14.49
C ALA A 201 -2.94 -12.93 15.09
N TRP A 202 -2.88 -12.82 16.41
CA TRP A 202 -2.97 -11.55 17.13
C TRP A 202 -1.77 -10.64 16.82
N SER A 203 -0.54 -11.18 16.81
CA SER A 203 0.65 -10.38 16.48
C SER A 203 0.58 -9.79 15.07
N LEU A 204 0.17 -10.59 14.08
CA LEU A 204 0.00 -10.12 12.70
C LEU A 204 -1.12 -9.09 12.58
N LEU A 205 -2.20 -9.23 13.34
CA LEU A 205 -3.31 -8.28 13.32
C LEU A 205 -2.87 -6.90 13.85
N TYR A 206 -2.12 -6.85 14.95
CA TYR A 206 -1.57 -5.59 15.47
C TYR A 206 -0.55 -4.97 14.53
N VAL A 207 0.28 -5.79 13.87
CA VAL A 207 1.20 -5.34 12.82
C VAL A 207 0.43 -4.71 11.65
N LEU A 208 -0.65 -5.35 11.18
CA LEU A 208 -1.50 -4.78 10.13
C LEU A 208 -2.12 -3.45 10.58
N TYR A 209 -2.64 -3.34 11.81
CA TYR A 209 -3.16 -2.07 12.31
C TYR A 209 -2.10 -0.96 12.34
N ALA A 210 -0.88 -1.27 12.80
CA ALA A 210 0.21 -0.31 12.80
C ALA A 210 0.57 0.16 11.38
N VAL A 211 0.64 -0.77 10.41
CA VAL A 211 0.93 -0.45 9.00
C VAL A 211 -0.19 0.39 8.38
N ILE A 212 -1.46 0.02 8.58
CA ILE A 212 -2.63 0.77 8.09
C ILE A 212 -2.67 2.19 8.68
N LEU A 213 -2.31 2.34 9.96
CA LEU A 213 -2.22 3.65 10.61
C LEU A 213 -1.16 4.53 9.94
N LEU A 214 0.04 3.99 9.69
CA LEU A 214 1.13 4.72 9.03
C LEU A 214 0.78 5.13 7.60
N ILE A 215 0.12 4.24 6.85
CA ILE A 215 -0.43 4.53 5.51
C ILE A 215 -1.47 5.66 5.60
N THR A 216 -2.37 5.59 6.58
CA THR A 216 -3.43 6.60 6.77
C THR A 216 -2.85 7.97 7.08
N ILE A 217 -1.85 8.05 7.96
CA ILE A 217 -1.15 9.31 8.29
C ILE A 217 -0.57 9.95 7.02
N ARG A 218 0.10 9.16 6.18
CA ARG A 218 0.63 9.60 4.89
C ARG A 218 -0.46 10.13 3.96
N ILE A 219 -1.55 9.38 3.78
CA ILE A 219 -2.63 9.78 2.86
C ILE A 219 -3.32 11.06 3.35
N ILE A 220 -3.54 11.21 4.65
CA ILE A 220 -4.07 12.46 5.24
C ILE A 220 -3.11 13.62 5.00
N PHE A 221 -1.81 13.42 5.21
CA PHE A 221 -0.80 14.44 4.88
C PHE A 221 -0.88 14.85 3.41
N ARG A 222 -1.00 13.89 2.48
CA ARG A 222 -1.13 14.17 1.05
C ARG A 222 -2.41 14.92 0.67
N LEU A 223 -3.52 14.69 1.38
CA LEU A 223 -4.73 15.48 1.22
C LEU A 223 -4.54 16.90 1.72
N VAL A 224 -3.95 17.07 2.91
CA VAL A 224 -3.73 18.40 3.52
C VAL A 224 -2.70 19.21 2.72
N GLU A 225 -1.65 18.56 2.22
CA GLU A 225 -0.56 19.17 1.44
C GLU A 225 -1.10 20.00 0.27
N TYR A 226 -2.07 19.47 -0.46
CA TYR A 226 -2.66 20.15 -1.63
C TYR A 226 -4.03 20.78 -1.36
N SER A 227 -4.57 20.67 -0.14
CA SER A 227 -5.89 21.20 0.22
C SER A 227 -6.04 22.71 0.00
N GLN A 228 -4.95 23.47 0.13
CA GLN A 228 -4.93 24.92 -0.09
C GLN A 228 -4.53 25.31 -1.53
N GLY A 229 -4.41 24.34 -2.43
CA GLY A 229 -4.03 24.56 -3.83
C GLY A 229 -2.70 25.29 -3.97
N LEU A 230 -2.67 26.30 -4.86
CA LEU A 230 -1.49 27.14 -5.11
C LEU A 230 -1.05 28.02 -3.93
N LYS A 231 -1.89 28.16 -2.89
CA LYS A 231 -1.56 28.91 -1.66
C LYS A 231 -0.98 28.02 -0.56
N SER A 232 -0.87 26.71 -0.80
CA SER A 232 -0.30 25.80 0.18
C SER A 232 1.18 26.12 0.41
N SER A 233 1.52 26.50 1.64
CA SER A 233 2.92 26.68 2.08
C SER A 233 3.53 25.36 2.58
N ILE A 234 2.70 24.31 2.73
CA ILE A 234 3.10 23.00 3.25
C ILE A 234 4.09 22.29 2.29
N PRO A 235 3.88 22.28 0.95
CA PRO A 235 4.87 21.72 0.02
C PRO A 235 6.24 22.40 0.07
N ASN A 236 6.31 23.66 0.52
CA ASN A 236 7.56 24.42 0.62
C ASN A 236 8.39 24.04 1.87
N HIS A 237 7.80 23.32 2.81
CA HIS A 237 8.46 22.88 4.03
C HIS A 237 8.84 21.39 3.92
N GLU A 238 10.03 21.15 3.39
CA GLU A 238 10.56 19.81 3.11
C GLU A 238 10.52 18.87 4.34
N ALA A 239 10.67 19.42 5.54
CA ALA A 239 10.63 18.67 6.80
C ALA A 239 9.31 17.91 7.00
N PHE A 240 8.16 18.50 6.61
CA PHE A 240 6.88 17.82 6.72
C PHE A 240 6.77 16.66 5.74
N GLN A 241 7.29 16.84 4.52
CA GLN A 241 7.31 15.75 3.56
C GLN A 241 8.12 14.56 4.10
N TYR A 242 9.34 14.77 4.59
CA TYR A 242 10.10 13.65 5.17
C TYR A 242 9.40 13.01 6.36
N SER A 243 8.88 13.83 7.29
CA SER A 243 8.35 13.34 8.57
C SER A 243 6.98 12.67 8.45
N LEU A 244 6.13 13.12 7.52
CA LEU A 244 4.74 12.67 7.40
C LEU A 244 4.47 11.85 6.14
N ASP A 245 5.39 11.85 5.17
CA ASP A 245 5.31 11.00 3.98
C ASP A 245 6.27 9.82 4.07
N SER A 246 7.56 10.11 4.28
CA SER A 246 8.63 9.13 4.09
C SER A 246 8.92 8.30 5.33
N VAL A 247 8.93 8.93 6.50
CA VAL A 247 9.11 8.25 7.79
C VAL A 247 8.01 7.20 8.01
N PRO A 248 6.70 7.50 7.82
CA PRO A 248 5.68 6.48 8.02
C PRO A 248 5.83 5.27 7.11
N MET A 249 6.23 5.48 5.85
CA MET A 249 6.44 4.37 4.91
C MET A 249 7.69 3.56 5.22
N LEU A 250 8.77 4.22 5.67
CA LEU A 250 9.96 3.53 6.15
C LEU A 250 9.62 2.65 7.35
N PHE A 251 8.92 3.20 8.35
CA PHE A 251 8.47 2.42 9.51
C PHE A 251 7.55 1.28 9.11
N ALA A 252 6.62 1.49 8.17
CA ALA A 252 5.75 0.42 7.69
C ALA A 252 6.56 -0.74 7.10
N LEU A 253 7.54 -0.45 6.24
CA LEU A 253 8.41 -1.49 5.66
C LEU A 253 9.31 -2.15 6.72
N VAL A 254 9.82 -1.40 7.69
CA VAL A 254 10.65 -1.95 8.79
C VAL A 254 9.83 -2.87 9.69
N ILE A 255 8.60 -2.49 10.05
CA ILE A 255 7.68 -3.33 10.82
C ILE A 255 7.41 -4.64 10.05
N LEU A 256 7.17 -4.55 8.73
CA LEU A 256 6.97 -5.74 7.89
C LEU A 256 8.24 -6.58 7.72
N ASN A 257 9.44 -6.00 7.82
CA ASN A 257 10.70 -6.74 7.86
C ASN A 257 10.83 -7.53 9.16
N ILE A 258 10.51 -6.93 10.32
CA ILE A 258 10.63 -7.57 11.63
C ILE A 258 9.57 -8.69 11.77
N PHE A 259 8.32 -8.37 11.47
CA PHE A 259 7.18 -9.28 11.58
C PHE A 259 6.77 -9.81 10.21
N HIS A 260 7.70 -10.49 9.53
CA HIS A 260 7.46 -10.96 8.17
C HIS A 260 6.32 -12.01 8.13
N PRO A 261 5.23 -11.78 7.39
CA PRO A 261 4.09 -12.69 7.35
C PRO A 261 4.44 -14.09 6.83
N GLY A 262 5.47 -14.19 5.96
CA GLY A 262 5.97 -15.47 5.46
C GLY A 262 6.69 -16.32 6.51
N ARG A 263 7.17 -15.70 7.60
CA ARG A 263 7.75 -16.41 8.76
C ARG A 263 6.66 -16.87 9.72
N ILE A 264 5.63 -16.05 9.92
CA ILE A 264 4.58 -16.31 10.90
C ILE A 264 3.53 -17.30 10.36
N MET A 265 3.26 -17.30 9.05
CA MET A 265 2.37 -18.25 8.35
C MET A 265 3.18 -19.20 7.46
N SER A 266 4.15 -19.93 8.03
CA SER A 266 5.08 -20.77 7.26
C SER A 266 4.43 -22.01 6.62
N ASP A 267 3.38 -22.56 7.22
CA ASP A 267 2.85 -23.89 6.90
C ASP A 267 2.43 -24.07 5.44
N ALA A 268 2.56 -25.28 4.91
CA ALA A 268 2.30 -25.60 3.51
C ALA A 268 0.84 -25.31 3.09
N ASP A 269 -0.10 -25.50 4.03
CA ASP A 269 -1.53 -25.22 3.86
C ASP A 269 -1.89 -23.74 4.03
N SER A 270 -0.93 -22.90 4.43
CA SER A 270 -1.16 -21.46 4.67
C SER A 270 -1.34 -20.65 3.38
N ASN A 271 -1.04 -21.27 2.24
CA ASN A 271 -1.18 -20.66 0.93
C ASN A 271 -2.60 -20.85 0.40
N ILE A 272 -3.27 -19.72 0.11
CA ILE A 272 -4.53 -19.76 -0.63
C ILE A 272 -4.28 -20.51 -1.96
N PRO A 273 -4.99 -21.63 -2.23
CA PRO A 273 -4.72 -22.49 -3.39
C PRO A 273 -4.85 -21.72 -4.71
N GLY A 274 -4.21 -22.19 -5.78
CA GLY A 274 -4.27 -21.55 -7.09
C GLY A 274 -5.70 -21.44 -7.66
N ARG A 275 -5.93 -20.49 -8.59
CA ARG A 275 -7.27 -20.24 -9.21
C ARG A 275 -7.90 -21.52 -9.81
N LYS A 276 -7.08 -22.40 -10.39
CA LYS A 276 -7.51 -23.70 -10.95
C LYS A 276 -7.99 -24.67 -9.87
N ALA A 277 -7.23 -24.84 -8.79
CA ALA A 277 -7.60 -25.68 -7.65
C ALA A 277 -8.89 -25.19 -6.96
N ARG A 278 -9.07 -23.85 -6.83
CA ARG A 278 -10.30 -23.25 -6.30
C ARG A 278 -11.54 -23.53 -7.15
N LYS A 279 -11.42 -23.46 -8.49
CA LYS A 279 -12.52 -23.84 -9.38
C LYS A 279 -12.90 -25.31 -9.21
N GLY A 280 -11.90 -26.18 -9.00
CA GLY A 280 -12.12 -27.60 -8.72
C GLY A 280 -12.87 -27.83 -7.40
N VAL A 281 -12.51 -27.16 -6.32
CA VAL A 281 -13.23 -27.25 -5.03
C VAL A 281 -14.65 -26.70 -5.16
N ALA A 282 -14.84 -25.52 -5.75
CA ALA A 282 -16.17 -24.94 -5.94
C ALA A 282 -17.07 -25.81 -6.83
N PHE A 283 -16.51 -26.44 -7.86
CA PHE A 283 -17.21 -27.40 -8.72
C PHE A 283 -17.59 -28.66 -7.95
N ARG A 284 -16.67 -29.24 -7.16
CA ARG A 284 -16.94 -30.41 -6.31
C ARG A 284 -18.01 -30.13 -5.26
N THR A 285 -17.95 -29.00 -4.55
CA THR A 285 -18.97 -28.60 -3.58
C THR A 285 -20.33 -28.37 -4.24
N LYS A 286 -20.36 -27.81 -5.47
CA LYS A 286 -21.61 -27.64 -6.23
C LYS A 286 -22.19 -29.00 -6.67
N MET A 287 -21.34 -29.92 -7.14
CA MET A 287 -21.76 -31.29 -7.50
C MET A 287 -22.24 -32.08 -6.29
N GLN A 288 -21.61 -31.92 -5.13
CA GLN A 288 -22.02 -32.60 -3.90
C GLN A 288 -23.36 -32.09 -3.36
N LYS A 289 -23.64 -30.78 -3.52
CA LYS A 289 -24.97 -30.22 -3.21
C LYS A 289 -26.05 -30.67 -4.17
N LEU A 290 -25.73 -30.83 -5.45
CA LEU A 290 -26.65 -31.38 -6.46
C LEU A 290 -26.92 -32.87 -6.23
N GLY A 291 -25.88 -33.64 -5.87
CA GLY A 291 -26.04 -35.06 -5.54
C GLY A 291 -26.84 -35.30 -4.26
N ASN A 292 -26.72 -34.44 -3.25
CA ASN A 292 -27.55 -34.52 -2.03
C ASN A 292 -29.01 -34.11 -2.26
N SER A 293 -29.28 -33.14 -3.14
CA SER A 293 -30.67 -32.78 -3.48
C SER A 293 -31.40 -33.90 -4.22
N ASP A 294 -30.69 -34.64 -5.07
CA ASP A 294 -31.27 -35.77 -5.80
C ASP A 294 -31.59 -36.97 -4.88
N THR A 295 -30.86 -37.13 -3.76
CA THR A 295 -31.17 -38.17 -2.75
C THR A 295 -32.30 -37.78 -1.79
N ASP A 296 -32.46 -36.49 -1.50
CA ASP A 296 -33.53 -36.00 -0.62
C ASP A 296 -34.91 -36.05 -1.33
N ASP A 297 -34.95 -35.84 -2.65
CA ASP A 297 -36.18 -35.98 -3.46
C ASP A 297 -36.65 -37.43 -3.65
N VAL A 298 -35.75 -38.42 -3.51
CA VAL A 298 -36.08 -39.85 -3.61
C VAL A 298 -36.59 -40.42 -2.28
N GLN A 299 -36.29 -39.80 -1.13
CA GLN A 299 -36.78 -40.22 0.18
C GLN A 299 -38.17 -39.65 0.55
N MET A 300 -38.77 -38.81 -0.30
CA MET A 300 -40.10 -38.22 -0.07
C MET A 300 -41.23 -38.83 -0.93
N VAL A 301 -41.04 -40.02 -1.49
CA VAL A 301 -42.07 -40.79 -2.24
C VAL A 301 -42.41 -42.09 -1.52
#